data_AF-A0A1D2SFN9-F1
#
_entry.id   AF-A0A1D2SFN9-F1
#
_cell.length_a   1.000
_cell.length_b   1.000
_cell.length_c   1.000
_cell.angle_alpha   90.00
_cell.angle_beta   90.00
_cell.angle_gamma   90.00
#
_symmetry.space_group_name_H-M   'P 1'
#
loop_
_entity.id
_entity.type
_entity.pdbx_description
1 polymer ?
#
loop_
_entity_poly.entity_id
_entity_poly.type
_entity_poly.pdbx_seq_one_letter_code
_entity_poly.pdbx_strand_id
1 'polypeptide(L)'
;MKLIDTLQDEHVLIDRVLGSLRTYVGGLLDGTADPDDGRRFAAFFTEFAGHFHHAREERVLFEALVTEAELPGDRGPVYALAHQHAEMEEWMCEMTPLLEQRPNSEDDRVRLRTLATRYSQALWRHIDAENSVLFPEGGDRLRRCGIRELPDRPMSEAEAAAREVAPALLVRYPPVEDEALARGDGCLACRAYGETCDGLEAEWWTDLEWAEFYNTDASD
;
A
#
# COMPACT_ATOMS: atom_id res chain seq x y z
N MET A 1 15.67 8.65 5.34
CA MET A 1 15.33 9.80 4.45
C MET A 1 13.97 10.19 4.93
N LYS A 2 13.75 11.44 5.33
CA LYS A 2 12.65 11.75 6.27
C LYS A 2 11.27 11.31 5.76
N LEU A 3 11.00 11.49 4.46
CA LEU A 3 9.74 11.05 3.86
C LEU A 3 9.54 9.53 3.96
N ILE A 4 10.53 8.73 3.54
CA ILE A 4 10.48 7.26 3.63
C ILE A 4 10.28 6.82 5.08
N ASP A 5 11.03 7.41 6.02
CA ASP A 5 10.90 7.07 7.43
C ASP A 5 9.47 7.36 7.96
N THR A 6 8.85 8.45 7.45
CA THR A 6 7.46 8.82 7.79
C THR A 6 6.43 7.87 7.17
N LEU A 7 6.62 7.45 5.91
CA LEU A 7 5.74 6.48 5.24
C LEU A 7 5.78 5.12 5.97
N GLN A 8 6.95 4.68 6.41
CA GLN A 8 7.10 3.47 7.23
C GLN A 8 6.36 3.57 8.58
N ASP A 9 6.44 4.71 9.26
CA ASP A 9 5.68 4.93 10.50
C ASP A 9 4.16 4.91 10.27
N GLU A 10 3.70 5.36 9.11
CA GLU A 10 2.29 5.33 8.72
C GLU A 10 1.83 3.92 8.38
N HIS A 11 2.67 3.10 7.74
CA HIS A 11 2.41 1.68 7.53
C HIS A 11 2.11 0.93 8.82
N VAL A 12 2.81 1.24 9.92
CA VAL A 12 2.52 0.64 11.23
C VAL A 12 1.07 0.90 11.68
N LEU A 13 0.53 2.09 11.39
CA LEU A 13 -0.86 2.40 11.70
C LEU A 13 -1.82 1.73 10.71
N ILE A 14 -1.54 1.83 9.41
CA ILE A 14 -2.38 1.30 8.33
C ILE A 14 -2.54 -0.23 8.49
N ASP A 15 -1.45 -0.96 8.71
CA ASP A 15 -1.42 -2.41 8.90
C ASP A 15 -2.35 -2.86 10.04
N ARG A 16 -2.28 -2.16 11.19
CA ARG A 16 -3.12 -2.46 12.36
C ARG A 16 -4.59 -2.14 12.11
N VAL A 17 -4.89 -0.99 11.48
CA VAL A 17 -6.28 -0.60 11.18
C VAL A 17 -6.88 -1.54 10.13
N LEU A 18 -6.07 -2.10 9.23
CA LEU A 18 -6.48 -3.11 8.26
C LEU A 18 -6.90 -4.42 8.95
N GLY A 19 -6.14 -4.86 9.96
CA GLY A 19 -6.59 -5.95 10.83
C GLY A 19 -7.89 -5.64 11.55
N SER A 20 -8.06 -4.42 12.05
CA SER A 20 -9.32 -3.98 12.68
C SER A 20 -10.49 -3.94 11.69
N LEU A 21 -10.27 -3.61 10.42
CA LEU A 21 -11.30 -3.65 9.38
C LEU A 21 -11.86 -5.07 9.22
N ARG A 22 -10.99 -6.10 9.26
CA ARG A 22 -11.41 -7.51 9.19
C ARG A 22 -12.30 -7.88 10.35
N THR A 23 -11.91 -7.52 11.57
CA THR A 23 -12.70 -7.73 12.79
C THR A 23 -14.04 -6.98 12.72
N TYR A 24 -14.03 -5.73 12.27
CA TYR A 24 -15.22 -4.92 12.09
C TYR A 24 -16.19 -5.54 11.08
N VAL A 25 -15.72 -5.95 9.90
CA VAL A 25 -16.56 -6.56 8.86
C VAL A 25 -17.19 -7.87 9.37
N GLY A 26 -16.42 -8.71 10.08
CA GLY A 26 -16.98 -9.89 10.75
C GLY A 26 -18.11 -9.52 11.71
N GLY A 27 -17.84 -8.59 12.63
CA GLY A 27 -18.83 -8.13 13.60
C GLY A 27 -20.04 -7.44 12.98
N LEU A 28 -19.86 -6.69 11.89
CA LEU A 28 -20.95 -6.02 11.16
C LEU A 28 -21.90 -7.04 10.54
N LEU A 29 -21.35 -8.09 9.93
CA LEU A 29 -22.13 -9.17 9.34
C LEU A 29 -22.87 -9.98 10.42
N ASP A 30 -22.25 -10.17 11.59
CA ASP A 30 -22.86 -10.88 12.72
C ASP A 30 -23.81 -10.01 13.56
N GLY A 31 -23.93 -8.72 13.24
CA GLY A 31 -24.80 -7.77 13.95
C GLY A 31 -24.27 -7.32 15.32
N THR A 32 -22.97 -7.48 15.57
CA THR A 32 -22.30 -7.15 16.84
C THR A 32 -21.43 -5.89 16.77
N ALA A 33 -21.04 -5.45 15.57
CA ALA A 33 -20.32 -4.18 15.38
C ALA A 33 -21.28 -2.98 15.29
N ASP A 34 -20.77 -1.81 15.63
CA ASP A 34 -21.50 -0.55 15.48
C ASP A 34 -21.35 -0.02 14.06
N PRO A 35 -22.43 0.04 13.28
CA PRO A 35 -22.25 0.29 11.85
C PRO A 35 -21.93 1.74 11.51
N ASP A 36 -22.02 2.66 12.47
CA ASP A 36 -21.52 4.02 12.26
C ASP A 36 -19.99 4.06 12.17
N ASP A 37 -19.29 3.03 12.68
CA ASP A 37 -17.84 2.90 12.51
C ASP A 37 -17.42 2.56 11.06
N GLY A 38 -18.35 2.08 10.23
CA GLY A 38 -18.08 1.81 8.81
C GLY A 38 -17.64 3.05 8.02
N ARG A 39 -18.29 4.19 8.28
CA ARG A 39 -17.87 5.50 7.72
C ARG A 39 -16.47 5.91 8.17
N ARG A 40 -16.06 5.54 9.39
CA ARG A 40 -14.73 5.86 9.93
C ARG A 40 -13.64 5.02 9.28
N PHE A 41 -13.90 3.72 9.08
CA PHE A 41 -13.00 2.86 8.30
C PHE A 41 -12.88 3.33 6.85
N ALA A 42 -14.01 3.65 6.20
CA ALA A 42 -13.99 4.18 4.84
C ALA A 42 -13.13 5.45 4.76
N ALA A 43 -13.41 6.45 5.61
CA ALA A 43 -12.63 7.68 5.66
C ALA A 43 -11.14 7.45 5.91
N PHE A 44 -10.77 6.54 6.83
CA PHE A 44 -9.37 6.21 7.09
C PHE A 44 -8.65 5.69 5.84
N PHE A 45 -9.25 4.74 5.11
CA PHE A 45 -8.61 4.16 3.93
C PHE A 45 -8.68 5.05 2.68
N THR A 46 -9.73 5.88 2.53
CA THR A 46 -9.83 6.79 1.38
C THR A 46 -9.00 8.05 1.58
N GLU A 47 -9.15 8.74 2.71
CA GLU A 47 -8.48 10.03 2.93
C GLU A 47 -7.05 9.85 3.44
N PHE A 48 -6.84 9.06 4.49
CA PHE A 48 -5.51 8.94 5.08
C PHE A 48 -4.61 7.96 4.31
N ALA A 49 -5.05 6.72 4.05
CA ALA A 49 -4.23 5.77 3.30
C ALA A 49 -4.13 6.15 1.80
N GLY A 50 -5.26 6.44 1.14
CA GLY A 50 -5.27 6.81 -0.28
C GLY A 50 -4.77 8.23 -0.56
N HIS A 51 -5.59 9.25 -0.26
CA HIS A 51 -5.33 10.63 -0.68
C HIS A 51 -4.09 11.27 -0.01
N PHE A 52 -3.64 10.76 1.14
CA PHE A 52 -2.47 11.28 1.84
C PHE A 52 -1.21 10.41 1.73
N HIS A 53 -1.30 9.14 2.08
CA HIS A 53 -0.14 8.23 2.10
C HIS A 53 0.26 7.79 0.69
N HIS A 54 -0.59 7.04 -0.04
CA HIS A 54 -0.30 6.61 -1.42
C HIS A 54 -0.03 7.80 -2.36
N ALA A 55 -0.73 8.92 -2.17
CA ALA A 55 -0.50 10.12 -2.98
C ALA A 55 0.92 10.69 -2.83
N ARG A 56 1.57 10.54 -1.67
CA ARG A 56 2.97 10.97 -1.46
C ARG A 56 3.96 9.94 -2.00
N GLU A 57 3.61 8.65 -1.96
CA GLU A 57 4.39 7.63 -2.66
C GLU A 57 4.40 7.92 -4.16
N GLU A 58 3.24 8.05 -4.80
CA GLU A 58 3.17 8.23 -6.25
C GLU A 58 3.75 9.56 -6.72
N ARG A 59 3.31 10.68 -6.12
CA ARG A 59 3.64 12.04 -6.60
C ARG A 59 4.97 12.58 -6.09
N VAL A 60 5.67 11.83 -5.23
CA VAL A 60 6.96 12.27 -4.71
C VAL A 60 7.99 11.16 -4.81
N LEU A 61 7.77 10.03 -4.14
CA LEU A 61 8.77 8.97 -4.11
C LEU A 61 8.93 8.29 -5.47
N PHE A 62 7.83 7.82 -6.06
CA PHE A 62 7.84 7.09 -7.33
C PHE A 62 8.23 8.02 -8.48
N GLU A 63 7.68 9.24 -8.49
CA GLU A 63 8.09 10.27 -9.46
C GLU A 63 9.59 10.55 -9.39
N ALA A 64 10.18 10.72 -8.19
CA ALA A 64 11.62 10.93 -8.06
C ALA A 64 12.43 9.70 -8.48
N LEU A 65 11.96 8.48 -8.19
CA LEU A 65 12.62 7.25 -8.62
C LEU A 65 12.67 7.11 -10.15
N VAL A 66 11.61 7.53 -10.84
CA VAL A 66 11.55 7.51 -12.31
C VAL A 66 12.36 8.66 -12.92
N THR A 67 12.25 9.87 -12.37
CA THR A 67 12.79 11.08 -13.00
C THR A 67 14.23 11.42 -12.60
N GLU A 68 14.58 11.24 -11.33
CA GLU A 68 15.91 11.57 -10.78
C GLU A 68 16.84 10.35 -10.71
N ALA A 69 16.27 9.14 -10.59
CA ALA A 69 17.02 7.88 -10.59
C ALA A 69 16.88 7.06 -11.89
N GLU A 70 16.16 7.62 -12.87
CA GLU A 70 15.98 7.08 -14.23
C GLU A 70 15.42 5.65 -14.28
N LEU A 71 14.74 5.20 -13.23
CA LEU A 71 14.13 3.88 -13.20
C LEU A 71 12.98 3.78 -14.23
N PRO A 72 12.75 2.58 -14.81
CA PRO A 72 11.62 2.38 -15.71
C PRO A 72 10.28 2.70 -15.02
N GLY A 73 9.45 3.51 -15.67
CA GLY A 73 8.12 3.86 -15.18
C GLY A 73 6.98 2.95 -15.68
N ASP A 74 7.28 2.05 -16.62
CA ASP A 74 6.32 1.19 -17.32
C ASP A 74 6.51 -0.31 -17.05
N ARG A 75 7.51 -0.65 -16.22
CA ARG A 75 7.83 -1.98 -15.70
C ARG A 75 8.48 -1.81 -14.33
N GLY A 76 8.81 -2.89 -13.64
CA GLY A 76 9.51 -2.77 -12.36
C GLY A 76 8.60 -2.66 -11.14
N PRO A 77 9.21 -2.69 -9.94
CA PRO A 77 8.51 -2.50 -8.68
C PRO A 77 7.72 -1.19 -8.62
N VAL A 78 8.22 -0.08 -9.20
CA VAL A 78 7.50 1.21 -9.21
C VAL A 78 6.18 1.08 -9.98
N TYR A 79 6.22 0.55 -11.20
CA TYR A 79 5.01 0.32 -11.99
C TYR A 79 4.04 -0.65 -11.30
N ALA A 80 4.57 -1.75 -10.76
CA ALA A 80 3.75 -2.77 -10.09
C ALA A 80 3.03 -2.23 -8.85
N LEU A 81 3.69 -1.43 -8.01
CA LEU A 81 3.09 -0.86 -6.82
C LEU A 81 2.06 0.24 -7.16
N ALA A 82 2.35 1.10 -8.14
CA ALA A 82 1.37 2.06 -8.63
C ALA A 82 0.10 1.39 -9.21
N HIS A 83 0.26 0.26 -9.90
CA HIS A 83 -0.89 -0.53 -10.37
C HIS A 83 -1.69 -1.13 -9.21
N GLN A 84 -1.01 -1.63 -8.18
CA GLN A 84 -1.67 -2.15 -6.98
C GLN A 84 -2.45 -1.05 -6.23
N HIS A 85 -1.93 0.18 -6.15
CA HIS A 85 -2.68 1.31 -5.61
C HIS A 85 -4.00 1.52 -6.35
N ALA A 86 -3.96 1.57 -7.69
CA ALA A 86 -5.15 1.76 -8.50
C ALA A 86 -6.18 0.62 -8.33
N GLU A 87 -5.75 -0.64 -8.29
CA GLU A 87 -6.64 -1.78 -8.01
C GLU A 87 -7.28 -1.67 -6.62
N MET A 88 -6.49 -1.31 -5.60
CA MET A 88 -6.96 -1.16 -4.23
C MET A 88 -7.91 0.01 -4.07
N GLU A 89 -7.69 1.13 -4.78
CA GLU A 89 -8.61 2.27 -4.84
C GLU A 89 -9.96 1.85 -5.44
N GLU A 90 -9.96 1.10 -6.55
CA GLU A 90 -11.19 0.58 -7.16
C GLU A 90 -11.99 -0.28 -6.17
N TRP A 91 -11.33 -1.21 -5.48
CA TRP A 91 -12.01 -2.06 -4.48
C TRP A 91 -12.50 -1.26 -3.27
N MET A 92 -11.79 -0.20 -2.86
CA MET A 92 -12.26 0.70 -1.81
C MET A 92 -13.48 1.51 -2.25
N CYS A 93 -13.53 2.00 -3.49
CA CYS A 93 -14.71 2.65 -4.03
C CYS A 93 -15.93 1.72 -4.02
N GLU A 94 -15.74 0.44 -4.35
CA GLU A 94 -16.80 -0.57 -4.27
C GLU A 94 -17.21 -0.92 -2.84
N MET A 95 -16.25 -1.00 -1.92
CA MET A 95 -16.48 -1.42 -0.53
C MET A 95 -17.09 -0.31 0.32
N THR A 96 -16.77 0.95 0.05
CA THR A 96 -17.24 2.13 0.78
C THR A 96 -18.77 2.16 0.97
N PRO A 97 -19.61 2.09 -0.07
CA PRO A 97 -21.06 2.12 0.12
C PRO A 97 -21.58 0.97 1.00
N LEU A 98 -20.94 -0.20 0.95
CA LEU A 98 -21.30 -1.35 1.79
C LEU A 98 -20.93 -1.14 3.26
N LEU A 99 -19.81 -0.46 3.53
CA LEU A 99 -19.40 -0.06 4.87
C LEU A 99 -20.31 1.03 5.45
N GLU A 100 -20.74 2.00 4.63
CA GLU A 100 -21.51 3.16 5.09
C GLU A 100 -23.01 2.89 5.26
N GLN A 101 -23.61 2.14 4.33
CA GLN A 101 -25.05 1.95 4.25
C GLN A 101 -25.51 0.61 4.83
N ARG A 102 -24.55 -0.21 5.27
CA ARG A 102 -24.72 -1.61 5.70
C ARG A 102 -25.18 -2.51 4.54
N PRO A 103 -24.76 -3.79 4.53
CA PRO A 103 -25.25 -4.73 3.54
C PRO A 103 -26.74 -5.03 3.78
N ASN A 104 -27.57 -4.90 2.73
CA ASN A 104 -29.03 -5.01 2.82
C ASN A 104 -29.56 -6.35 2.29
N SER A 105 -28.68 -7.19 1.75
CA SER A 105 -28.98 -8.50 1.19
C SER A 105 -27.88 -9.51 1.51
N GLU A 106 -28.15 -10.81 1.34
CA GLU A 106 -27.10 -11.83 1.49
C GLU A 106 -26.00 -11.67 0.43
N ASP A 107 -26.34 -11.16 -0.76
CA ASP A 107 -25.36 -10.85 -1.81
C ASP A 107 -24.40 -9.73 -1.37
N ASP A 108 -24.92 -8.64 -0.80
CA ASP A 108 -24.10 -7.55 -0.25
C ASP A 108 -23.19 -8.06 0.87
N ARG A 109 -23.68 -8.98 1.72
CA ARG A 109 -22.92 -9.58 2.82
C ARG A 109 -21.74 -10.40 2.28
N VAL A 110 -21.97 -11.21 1.25
CA VAL A 110 -20.92 -11.99 0.57
C VAL A 110 -19.92 -11.06 -0.12
N ARG A 111 -20.41 -10.03 -0.83
CA ARG A 111 -19.58 -9.06 -1.53
C ARG A 111 -18.68 -8.27 -0.59
N LEU A 112 -19.23 -7.74 0.50
CA LEU A 112 -18.45 -7.02 1.53
C LEU A 112 -17.35 -7.91 2.13
N ARG A 113 -17.68 -9.16 2.49
CA ARG A 113 -16.70 -10.11 3.02
C ARG A 113 -15.59 -10.39 2.02
N THR A 114 -15.93 -10.53 0.75
CA THR A 114 -14.98 -10.81 -0.33
C THR A 114 -14.05 -9.62 -0.55
N LEU A 115 -14.60 -8.41 -0.71
CA LEU A 115 -13.83 -7.18 -0.87
C LEU A 115 -12.91 -6.93 0.32
N ALA A 116 -13.41 -7.03 1.55
CA ALA A 116 -12.60 -6.82 2.75
C ALA A 116 -11.45 -7.83 2.85
N THR A 117 -11.66 -9.08 2.43
CA THR A 117 -10.59 -10.10 2.41
C THR A 117 -9.55 -9.75 1.36
N ARG A 118 -10.00 -9.52 0.12
CA ARG A 118 -9.14 -9.21 -1.02
C ARG A 118 -8.30 -7.96 -0.78
N TYR A 119 -8.94 -6.87 -0.34
CA TYR A 119 -8.28 -5.61 -0.04
C TYR A 119 -7.23 -5.76 1.06
N SER A 120 -7.58 -6.43 2.17
CA SER A 120 -6.64 -6.59 3.29
C SER A 120 -5.44 -7.45 2.92
N GLN A 121 -5.65 -8.56 2.23
CA GLN A 121 -4.56 -9.43 1.77
C GLN A 121 -3.63 -8.72 0.78
N ALA A 122 -4.18 -7.92 -0.13
CA ALA A 122 -3.39 -7.15 -1.08
C ALA A 122 -2.56 -6.07 -0.38
N LEU A 123 -3.19 -5.26 0.48
CA LEU A 123 -2.51 -4.15 1.15
C LEU A 123 -1.45 -4.64 2.15
N TRP A 124 -1.65 -5.76 2.83
CA TRP A 124 -0.58 -6.35 3.66
C TRP A 124 0.66 -6.74 2.86
N ARG A 125 0.49 -7.42 1.72
CA ARG A 125 1.63 -7.77 0.85
C ARG A 125 2.26 -6.55 0.18
N HIS A 126 1.46 -5.53 -0.09
CA HIS A 126 1.91 -4.27 -0.63
C HIS A 126 2.86 -3.58 0.36
N ILE A 127 2.42 -3.40 1.61
CA ILE A 127 3.21 -2.85 2.71
C ILE A 127 4.51 -3.64 2.91
N ASP A 128 4.44 -4.97 2.87
CA ASP A 128 5.62 -5.83 3.00
C ASP A 128 6.62 -5.59 1.85
N ALA A 129 6.15 -5.49 0.60
CA ALA A 129 6.98 -5.22 -0.56
C ALA A 129 7.62 -3.83 -0.51
N GLU A 130 6.89 -2.81 -0.09
CA GLU A 130 7.43 -1.46 0.05
C GLU A 130 8.47 -1.38 1.15
N ASN A 131 8.15 -1.87 2.35
CA ASN A 131 9.03 -1.78 3.51
C ASN A 131 10.32 -2.57 3.32
N SER A 132 10.25 -3.74 2.67
CA SER A 132 11.40 -4.64 2.54
C SER A 132 12.19 -4.46 1.24
N VAL A 133 11.58 -3.92 0.18
CA VAL A 133 12.21 -3.77 -1.14
C VAL A 133 12.24 -2.32 -1.57
N LEU A 134 11.07 -1.70 -1.82
CA LEU A 134 11.04 -0.41 -2.50
C LEU A 134 11.73 0.70 -1.69
N PHE A 135 11.41 0.82 -0.41
CA PHE A 135 11.93 1.87 0.46
C PHE A 135 13.45 1.77 0.70
N PRO A 136 14.03 0.61 1.06
CA PRO A 136 15.48 0.51 1.22
C PRO A 136 16.21 0.76 -0.11
N GLU A 137 15.80 0.07 -1.18
CA GLU A 137 16.49 0.13 -2.47
C GLU A 137 16.31 1.48 -3.17
N GLY A 138 15.09 2.03 -3.13
CA GLY A 138 14.78 3.34 -3.65
C GLY A 138 15.47 4.46 -2.88
N GLY A 139 15.49 4.36 -1.54
CA GLY A 139 16.22 5.30 -0.69
C GLY A 139 17.73 5.31 -1.00
N ASP A 140 18.34 4.14 -1.19
CA ASP A 140 19.75 4.02 -1.57
C ASP A 140 20.03 4.52 -2.99
N ARG A 141 19.16 4.19 -3.94
CA ARG A 141 19.22 4.65 -5.33
C ARG A 141 19.22 6.17 -5.41
N LEU A 142 18.23 6.82 -4.78
CA LEU A 142 18.11 8.28 -4.72
C LEU A 142 19.34 8.94 -4.09
N ARG A 143 19.88 8.34 -3.01
CA ARG A 143 21.12 8.81 -2.38
C ARG A 143 22.32 8.77 -3.34
N ARG A 144 22.44 7.73 -4.18
CA ARG A 144 23.50 7.63 -5.20
C ARG A 144 23.34 8.70 -6.28
N CYS A 145 22.10 9.07 -6.62
CA CYS A 145 21.79 10.20 -7.50
C CYS A 145 21.94 11.58 -6.83
N GLY A 146 22.38 11.64 -5.57
CA GLY A 146 22.58 12.90 -4.84
C GLY A 146 21.33 13.46 -4.16
N ILE A 147 20.19 12.77 -4.26
CA ILE A 147 18.93 13.15 -3.61
C ILE A 147 18.92 12.60 -2.17
N ARG A 148 19.01 13.49 -1.19
CA ARG A 148 19.06 13.12 0.23
C ARG A 148 17.74 13.26 0.94
N GLU A 149 16.89 14.15 0.46
CA GLU A 149 15.57 14.43 1.03
C GLU A 149 14.57 14.66 -0.10
N LEU A 150 13.32 14.28 0.16
CA LEU A 150 12.18 14.51 -0.71
C LEU A 150 11.22 15.49 -0.04
N PRO A 151 10.47 16.29 -0.82
CA PRO A 151 9.46 17.17 -0.26
C PRO A 151 8.37 16.36 0.46
N ASP A 152 7.83 16.93 1.53
CA ASP A 152 6.69 16.37 2.26
C ASP A 152 5.65 17.47 2.48
N ARG A 153 4.39 17.07 2.62
CA ARG A 153 3.26 18.00 2.83
C ARG A 153 2.54 17.67 4.13
N PRO A 154 1.98 18.66 4.83
CA PRO A 154 1.09 18.37 5.94
C PRO A 154 -0.22 17.71 5.45
N MET A 155 -0.89 17.02 6.37
CA MET A 155 -2.26 16.58 6.18
C MET A 155 -3.21 17.78 6.07
N SER A 156 -4.23 17.63 5.24
CA SER A 156 -5.42 18.47 5.29
C SER A 156 -6.27 18.15 6.53
N GLU A 157 -7.27 18.99 6.81
CA GLU A 157 -8.19 18.77 7.94
C GLU A 157 -8.94 17.42 7.81
N ALA A 158 -9.36 17.05 6.61
CA ALA A 158 -10.06 15.79 6.36
C ALA A 158 -9.14 14.58 6.57
N GLU A 159 -7.92 14.63 6.05
CA GLU A 159 -6.91 13.56 6.21
C GLU A 159 -6.51 13.39 7.68
N ALA A 160 -6.35 14.49 8.42
CA ALA A 160 -6.05 14.47 9.84
C ALA A 160 -7.22 13.88 10.65
N ALA A 161 -8.45 14.32 10.40
CA ALA A 161 -9.64 13.79 11.06
C ALA A 161 -9.82 12.29 10.77
N ALA A 162 -9.55 11.85 9.54
CA ALA A 162 -9.60 10.44 9.15
C ALA A 162 -8.53 9.61 9.88
N ARG A 163 -7.33 10.14 10.12
CA ARG A 163 -6.29 9.48 10.91
C ARG A 163 -6.66 9.39 12.40
N GLU A 164 -7.24 10.45 12.96
CA GLU A 164 -7.54 10.57 14.39
C GLU A 164 -8.55 9.54 14.92
N VAL A 165 -9.38 8.95 14.06
CA VAL A 165 -10.33 7.90 14.49
C VAL A 165 -9.66 6.56 14.79
N ALA A 166 -8.44 6.33 14.28
CA ALA A 166 -7.78 5.02 14.32
C ALA A 166 -7.61 4.45 15.73
N PRO A 167 -7.14 5.20 16.76
CA PRO A 167 -7.00 4.65 18.10
C PRO A 167 -8.31 4.10 18.69
N ALA A 168 -9.43 4.77 18.44
CA ALA A 168 -10.74 4.31 18.89
C ALA A 168 -11.17 3.02 18.18
N LEU A 169 -10.94 2.94 16.86
CA LEU A 169 -11.20 1.72 16.08
C LEU A 169 -10.35 0.54 16.56
N LEU A 170 -9.06 0.75 16.79
CA LEU A 170 -8.13 -0.28 17.25
C LEU A 170 -8.52 -0.87 18.62
N VAL A 171 -9.05 -0.03 19.52
CA VAL A 171 -9.54 -0.48 20.84
C VAL A 171 -10.84 -1.28 20.68
N ARG A 172 -11.74 -0.82 19.82
CA ARG A 172 -13.07 -1.44 19.67
C ARG A 172 -13.04 -2.74 18.86
N TYR A 173 -12.17 -2.79 17.86
CA TYR A 173 -12.02 -3.92 16.94
C TYR A 173 -10.56 -4.37 17.00
N PRO A 174 -10.19 -5.32 17.88
CA PRO A 174 -8.83 -5.82 17.97
C PRO A 174 -8.29 -6.24 16.59
N PRO A 175 -7.10 -5.77 16.19
CA PRO A 175 -6.50 -6.17 14.92
C PRO A 175 -6.31 -7.68 14.84
N VAL A 176 -6.56 -8.24 13.65
CA VAL A 176 -6.23 -9.63 13.32
C VAL A 176 -5.33 -9.64 12.09
N GLU A 177 -4.53 -10.70 11.98
CA GLU A 177 -3.86 -11.06 10.74
C GLU A 177 -4.61 -12.23 10.09
N ASP A 178 -4.37 -12.44 8.80
CA ASP A 178 -4.90 -13.59 8.09
C ASP A 178 -3.90 -14.75 8.17
N GLU A 179 -4.20 -15.76 8.99
CA GLU A 179 -3.34 -16.94 9.17
C GLU A 179 -3.08 -17.72 7.87
N ALA A 180 -3.96 -17.58 6.87
CA ALA A 180 -3.78 -18.23 5.57
C ALA A 180 -2.92 -17.40 4.60
N LEU A 181 -2.64 -16.13 4.93
CA LEU A 181 -1.84 -15.25 4.09
C LEU A 181 -0.36 -15.43 4.38
N ALA A 182 0.38 -15.93 3.39
CA ALA A 182 1.83 -15.80 3.39
C ALA A 182 2.22 -14.32 3.23
N ARG A 183 2.87 -13.79 4.26
CA ARG A 183 3.53 -12.48 4.35
C ARG A 183 5.05 -12.66 4.42
N GLY A 184 5.81 -11.64 4.07
CA GLY A 184 7.26 -11.69 4.20
C GLY A 184 8.01 -10.67 3.35
N ASP A 185 9.32 -10.69 3.50
CA ASP A 185 10.23 -9.74 2.86
C ASP A 185 10.63 -10.17 1.45
N GLY A 186 10.95 -9.19 0.61
CA GLY A 186 11.51 -9.40 -0.71
C GLY A 186 10.46 -9.56 -1.83
N CYS A 187 10.94 -9.58 -3.07
CA CYS A 187 10.05 -9.62 -4.25
C CYS A 187 9.17 -10.88 -4.30
N LEU A 188 9.65 -12.03 -3.80
CA LEU A 188 8.90 -13.29 -3.82
C LEU A 188 7.59 -13.25 -3.01
N ALA A 189 7.51 -12.36 -2.02
CA ALA A 189 6.29 -12.17 -1.24
C ALA A 189 5.31 -11.19 -1.90
N CYS A 190 5.77 -10.39 -2.87
CA CYS A 190 4.95 -9.46 -3.61
C CYS A 190 4.03 -10.19 -4.59
N ARG A 191 2.76 -9.76 -4.68
CA ARG A 191 1.78 -10.34 -5.61
C ARG A 191 2.20 -10.20 -7.08
N ALA A 192 2.87 -9.11 -7.44
CA ALA A 192 3.22 -8.84 -8.84
C ALA A 192 4.36 -9.73 -9.37
N TYR A 193 5.13 -10.36 -8.47
CA TYR A 193 6.33 -11.10 -8.86
C TYR A 193 5.99 -12.31 -9.73
N GLY A 194 6.60 -12.36 -10.92
CA GLY A 194 6.39 -13.41 -11.91
C GLY A 194 5.06 -13.32 -12.69
N GLU A 195 4.22 -12.31 -12.40
CA GLU A 195 2.99 -12.03 -13.15
C GLU A 195 3.13 -10.76 -13.99
N THR A 196 3.46 -9.65 -13.36
CA THR A 196 3.57 -8.32 -13.99
C THR A 196 4.88 -7.60 -13.67
N CYS A 197 5.74 -8.22 -12.86
CA CYS A 197 7.05 -7.73 -12.46
C CYS A 197 8.01 -8.92 -12.31
N ASP A 198 9.14 -8.90 -13.00
CA ASP A 198 10.18 -9.95 -12.90
C ASP A 198 11.08 -9.80 -11.66
N GLY A 199 10.80 -8.81 -10.83
CA GLY A 199 11.47 -8.54 -9.56
C GLY A 199 12.58 -7.50 -9.66
N LEU A 200 13.05 -7.07 -8.49
CA LEU A 200 14.05 -6.01 -8.34
C LEU A 200 15.31 -6.30 -9.17
N GLU A 201 15.87 -7.51 -9.06
CA GLU A 201 17.13 -7.85 -9.72
C GLU A 201 17.06 -7.74 -11.26
N ALA A 202 15.89 -7.97 -11.85
CA ALA A 202 15.69 -7.90 -13.29
C ALA A 202 15.26 -6.51 -13.77
N GLU A 203 14.50 -5.77 -12.97
CA GLU A 203 13.79 -4.57 -13.43
C GLU A 203 14.26 -3.27 -12.78
N TRP A 204 15.13 -3.33 -11.77
CA TRP A 204 15.63 -2.14 -11.04
C TRP A 204 16.81 -1.43 -11.70
N TRP A 205 17.19 -1.89 -12.88
CA TRP A 205 18.34 -1.39 -13.63
C TRP A 205 17.86 -0.59 -14.85
N THR A 206 18.58 0.49 -15.13
CA THR A 206 18.37 1.30 -16.34
C THR A 206 18.87 0.55 -17.58
N ASP A 207 18.39 0.95 -18.76
CA ASP A 207 18.87 0.40 -20.03
C ASP A 207 20.38 0.62 -20.21
N LEU A 208 20.92 1.72 -19.68
CA LEU A 208 22.35 2.02 -19.69
C LEU A 208 23.13 1.05 -18.79
N GLU A 209 22.68 0.82 -17.56
CA GLU A 209 23.34 -0.11 -16.64
C GLU A 209 23.35 -1.54 -17.17
N TRP A 210 22.24 -1.98 -17.79
CA TRP A 210 22.23 -3.26 -18.48
C TRP A 210 23.25 -3.31 -19.63
N ALA A 211 23.34 -2.25 -20.44
CA ALA A 211 24.33 -2.19 -21.51
C ALA A 211 25.77 -2.22 -20.98
N GLU A 212 26.06 -1.51 -19.89
CA GLU A 212 27.38 -1.52 -19.24
C GLU A 212 27.75 -2.90 -18.69
N PHE A 213 26.80 -3.58 -18.07
CA PHE A 213 26.99 -4.95 -17.55
C PHE A 213 27.31 -5.95 -18.66
N TYR A 214 26.51 -5.98 -19.74
CA TYR A 214 26.78 -6.90 -20.85
C TYR A 214 28.07 -6.56 -21.60
N ASN A 215 28.47 -5.29 -21.66
CA ASN A 215 29.72 -4.89 -22.29
C ASN A 215 30.95 -5.28 -21.45
N THR A 216 30.82 -5.35 -20.12
CA THR A 216 31.89 -5.79 -19.22
C THR A 216 32.04 -7.31 -19.25
N ASP A 217 30.93 -8.06 -19.25
CA ASP A 217 30.94 -9.53 -19.36
C ASP A 217 31.46 -10.05 -20.71
N ALA A 218 31.33 -9.28 -21.80
CA ALA A 218 31.85 -9.66 -23.12
C ALA A 218 33.38 -9.41 -23.28
N SER A 219 34.02 -8.79 -22.28
CA SER A 219 35.43 -8.40 -22.31
C SER A 219 36.36 -9.29 -21.46
N ASP A 220 35.80 -10.28 -20.77
CA ASP A 220 36.50 -11.35 -20.04
C ASP A 220 36.44 -12.70 -20.80
#